data_AF-A0A1H8DA05-F1
#
_entry.id   AF-A0A1H8DA05-F1
#
_cell.length_a   1.000
_cell.length_b   1.000
_cell.length_c   1.000
_cell.angle_alpha   90.00
_cell.angle_beta   90.00
_cell.angle_gamma   90.00
#
_symmetry.space_group_name_H-M   'P 1'
#
loop_
_entity.id
_entity.type
_entity.pdbx_description
1 polymer ?
#
loop_
_entity_poly.entity_id
_entity_poly.type
_entity_poly.pdbx_seq_one_letter_code
_entity_poly.pdbx_strand_id
1 'polypeptide(L)'
;MTPEEQSDTANADADLGDRAPGTASLTLDAAWTVGWIRRSAEVLAAERAALNTLDRDIGDGDHGENMDRGFQAVLSKLNDLVDESTPGAVLKLVATTLISTVGGAAGPLYGTAFLKAAGAVGSARCLDAAALVALLTAARDGIVLRGKAEEGDKTMIDAWTPAVNAAAAAQAAGSAVDEVLLIAADAAASGAQATEPLIARKGRASYLGERAIGHRDPGAQSTSLLLRAAADVGRA
;
A
#
# COMPACT_ATOMS: atom_id res chain seq x y z
N MET A 1 -49.02 -63.59 22.10
CA MET A 1 -49.03 -63.77 23.56
C MET A 1 -47.95 -62.84 24.10
N THR A 2 -48.28 -62.04 25.12
CA THR A 2 -47.48 -60.94 25.71
C THR A 2 -46.35 -61.47 26.61
N PRO A 3 -45.44 -60.63 27.17
CA PRO A 3 -45.32 -59.15 27.15
C PRO A 3 -43.98 -58.70 26.47
N GLU A 4 -43.25 -57.60 26.75
CA GLU A 4 -43.25 -56.48 27.74
C GLU A 4 -42.51 -55.24 27.14
N GLU A 5 -42.31 -54.16 27.92
CA GLU A 5 -41.62 -52.90 27.52
C GLU A 5 -40.45 -52.51 28.45
N GLN A 6 -39.43 -51.83 27.89
CA GLN A 6 -38.56 -50.79 28.51
C GLN A 6 -37.55 -50.35 27.42
N SER A 7 -37.63 -49.16 26.81
CA SER A 7 -37.40 -47.80 27.36
C SER A 7 -35.95 -47.52 27.74
N ASP A 8 -35.21 -46.86 26.84
CA ASP A 8 -34.17 -45.90 27.21
C ASP A 8 -34.15 -44.76 26.18
N THR A 9 -33.94 -43.52 26.64
CA THR A 9 -34.07 -42.29 25.83
C THR A 9 -32.80 -41.46 25.95
N ALA A 10 -31.79 -41.83 25.16
CA ALA A 10 -30.55 -41.06 25.02
C ALA A 10 -30.75 -39.90 24.03
N ASN A 11 -31.07 -38.71 24.56
CA ASN A 11 -31.11 -37.47 23.77
C ASN A 11 -29.68 -37.06 23.38
N ALA A 12 -29.38 -37.05 22.07
CA ALA A 12 -28.10 -36.61 21.53
C ALA A 12 -28.27 -35.21 20.89
N ASP A 13 -28.40 -34.21 21.76
CA ASP A 13 -28.50 -32.81 21.37
C ASP A 13 -27.22 -32.31 20.67
N ALA A 14 -27.35 -31.21 19.92
CA ALA A 14 -26.32 -30.77 18.99
C ALA A 14 -25.03 -30.27 19.69
N ASP A 15 -23.91 -30.95 19.45
CA ASP A 15 -22.58 -30.34 19.53
C ASP A 15 -22.33 -29.49 18.28
N LEU A 16 -22.95 -28.30 18.24
CA LEU A 16 -22.55 -27.22 17.34
C LEU A 16 -21.24 -26.61 17.87
N GLY A 17 -20.15 -27.37 17.71
CA GLY A 17 -18.84 -27.05 18.24
C GLY A 17 -18.42 -25.61 17.91
N ASP A 18 -18.12 -24.86 18.97
CA ASP A 18 -17.92 -23.40 18.95
C ASP A 18 -16.76 -23.00 18.02
N ARG A 19 -17.12 -22.65 16.78
CA ARG A 19 -16.25 -21.85 15.91
C ARG A 19 -16.26 -20.43 16.45
N ALA A 20 -15.25 -20.16 17.28
CA ALA A 20 -14.88 -18.81 17.73
C ALA A 20 -15.07 -17.79 16.58
N PRO A 21 -15.68 -16.62 16.85
CA PRO A 21 -16.17 -15.72 15.81
C PRO A 21 -15.01 -15.30 14.91
N GLY A 22 -15.02 -15.83 13.68
CA GLY A 22 -13.93 -15.63 12.73
C GLY A 22 -13.73 -14.14 12.45
N THR A 23 -12.53 -13.64 12.74
CA THR A 23 -12.09 -12.31 12.33
C THR A 23 -12.39 -12.14 10.84
N ALA A 24 -13.27 -11.19 10.50
CA ALA A 24 -13.75 -11.04 9.13
C ALA A 24 -12.56 -10.80 8.19
N SER A 25 -12.33 -11.74 7.27
CA SER A 25 -11.20 -11.66 6.34
C SER A 25 -11.27 -10.37 5.54
N LEU A 26 -10.19 -9.59 5.53
CA LEU A 26 -10.17 -8.28 4.89
C LEU A 26 -10.31 -8.43 3.36
N THR A 27 -11.46 -8.07 2.83
CA THR A 27 -11.72 -8.09 1.39
C THR A 27 -11.09 -6.88 0.71
N LEU A 28 -10.06 -7.09 -0.11
CA LEU A 28 -9.41 -6.01 -0.86
C LEU A 28 -10.22 -5.63 -2.12
N ASP A 29 -11.40 -5.07 -1.94
CA ASP A 29 -12.30 -4.63 -3.01
C ASP A 29 -12.18 -3.12 -3.33
N ALA A 30 -13.12 -2.60 -4.12
CA ALA A 30 -13.17 -1.17 -4.45
C ALA A 30 -13.41 -0.27 -3.23
N ALA A 31 -14.16 -0.72 -2.22
CA ALA A 31 -14.42 0.02 -0.99
C ALA A 31 -13.17 0.04 -0.09
N TRP A 32 -12.45 -1.10 0.03
CA TRP A 32 -11.11 -1.11 0.63
C TRP A 32 -10.16 -0.16 -0.11
N THR A 33 -10.18 -0.18 -1.46
CA THR A 33 -9.28 0.69 -2.26
C THR A 33 -9.61 2.17 -2.05
N VAL A 34 -10.88 2.56 -1.97
CA VAL A 34 -11.31 3.92 -1.60
C VAL A 34 -10.89 4.26 -0.16
N GLY A 35 -11.00 3.30 0.77
CA GLY A 35 -10.53 3.43 2.15
C GLY A 35 -9.02 3.69 2.23
N TRP A 36 -8.21 2.95 1.48
CA TRP A 36 -6.76 3.13 1.38
C TRP A 36 -6.41 4.54 0.89
N ILE A 37 -7.05 5.03 -0.17
CA ILE A 37 -6.77 6.37 -0.71
C ILE A 37 -7.24 7.49 0.24
N ARG A 38 -8.36 7.29 0.95
CA ARG A 38 -8.82 8.21 2.02
C ARG A 38 -7.80 8.26 3.17
N ARG A 39 -7.41 7.09 3.70
CA ARG A 39 -6.42 6.98 4.78
C ARG A 39 -5.06 7.53 4.37
N SER A 40 -4.67 7.34 3.12
CA SER A 40 -3.45 7.91 2.54
C SER A 40 -3.45 9.43 2.56
N ALA A 41 -4.58 10.07 2.20
CA ALA A 41 -4.70 11.52 2.23
C ALA A 41 -4.67 12.09 3.66
N GLU A 42 -5.32 11.43 4.63
CA GLU A 42 -5.26 11.79 6.04
C GLU A 42 -3.82 11.74 6.58
N VAL A 43 -3.11 10.64 6.33
CA VAL A 43 -1.75 10.41 6.81
C VAL A 43 -0.76 11.38 6.14
N LEU A 44 -0.87 11.62 4.82
CA LEU A 44 -0.01 12.57 4.12
C LEU A 44 -0.27 14.02 4.56
N ALA A 45 -1.51 14.41 4.86
CA ALA A 45 -1.82 15.73 5.38
C ALA A 45 -1.22 15.98 6.77
N ALA A 46 -1.22 14.96 7.64
CA ALA A 46 -0.60 15.00 8.96
C ALA A 46 0.94 15.02 8.87
N GLU A 47 1.53 14.13 8.08
CA GLU A 47 2.98 13.97 7.92
C GLU A 47 3.61 15.02 6.98
N ARG A 48 2.81 15.88 6.34
CA ARG A 48 3.26 16.93 5.39
C ARG A 48 4.45 17.74 5.90
N ALA A 49 4.43 18.15 7.17
CA ALA A 49 5.51 18.94 7.76
C ALA A 49 6.80 18.13 7.97
N ALA A 50 6.69 16.85 8.34
CA ALA A 50 7.84 15.94 8.48
C ALA A 50 8.44 15.59 7.11
N LEU A 51 7.61 15.28 6.13
CA LEU A 51 8.02 15.02 4.74
C LEU A 51 8.73 16.23 4.10
N ASN A 52 8.22 17.45 4.30
CA ASN A 52 8.89 18.69 3.88
C ASN A 52 10.19 18.97 4.66
N THR A 53 10.40 18.35 5.83
CA THR A 53 11.64 18.50 6.61
C THR A 53 12.71 17.54 6.09
N LEU A 54 12.37 16.26 5.89
CA LEU A 54 13.24 15.29 5.23
C LEU A 54 13.68 15.77 3.83
N ASP A 55 12.74 16.30 3.05
CA ASP A 55 13.02 16.84 1.73
C ASP A 55 13.74 18.20 1.75
N ARG A 56 13.81 18.90 2.88
CA ARG A 56 14.62 20.12 3.02
C ARG A 56 16.08 19.81 3.31
N ASP A 57 16.34 18.74 4.05
CA ASP A 57 17.70 18.30 4.36
C ASP A 57 18.45 17.86 3.10
N ILE A 58 17.75 17.18 2.17
CA ILE A 58 18.34 16.57 0.97
C ILE A 58 17.68 16.95 -0.38
N GLY A 59 16.83 17.97 -0.43
CA GLY A 59 16.07 18.37 -1.62
C GLY A 59 15.73 19.86 -1.64
N ASP A 60 14.51 20.21 -2.04
CA ASP A 60 13.97 21.58 -2.00
C ASP A 60 12.85 21.79 -0.95
N GLY A 61 12.46 20.76 -0.21
CA GLY A 61 11.55 20.85 0.93
C GLY A 61 10.07 21.02 0.57
N ASP A 62 9.66 20.50 -0.59
CA ASP A 62 8.32 20.63 -1.16
C ASP A 62 7.55 19.29 -1.30
N HIS A 63 8.21 18.15 -1.09
CA HIS A 63 7.63 16.82 -1.32
C HIS A 63 6.36 16.56 -0.50
N GLY A 64 6.29 16.97 0.76
CA GLY A 64 5.09 16.84 1.59
C GLY A 64 3.92 17.70 1.08
N GLU A 65 4.20 18.94 0.66
CA GLU A 65 3.23 19.84 0.00
C GLU A 65 2.71 19.25 -1.32
N ASN A 66 3.61 18.68 -2.13
CA ASN A 66 3.25 18.03 -3.39
C ASN A 66 2.44 16.75 -3.19
N MET A 67 2.78 15.92 -2.19
CA MET A 67 2.05 14.70 -1.87
C MET A 67 0.65 14.98 -1.31
N ASP A 68 0.52 15.91 -0.35
CA ASP A 68 -0.78 16.32 0.21
C ASP A 68 -1.68 16.90 -0.90
N ARG A 69 -1.21 17.92 -1.63
CA ARG A 69 -1.94 18.52 -2.76
C ARG A 69 -2.39 17.48 -3.80
N GLY A 70 -1.56 16.48 -4.05
CA GLY A 70 -1.89 15.33 -4.88
C GLY A 70 -3.09 14.55 -4.38
N PHE A 71 -3.01 14.07 -3.14
CA PHE A 71 -4.04 13.23 -2.56
C PHE A 71 -5.33 13.98 -2.22
N GLN A 72 -5.29 15.25 -1.80
CA GLN A 72 -6.50 16.07 -1.68
C GLN A 72 -7.23 16.24 -3.03
N ALA A 73 -6.48 16.41 -4.12
CA ALA A 73 -7.05 16.50 -5.47
C ALA A 73 -7.53 15.14 -6.03
N VAL A 74 -7.12 14.02 -5.42
CA VAL A 74 -7.71 12.70 -5.64
C VAL A 74 -9.01 12.55 -4.84
N LEU A 75 -9.04 12.95 -3.56
CA LEU A 75 -10.22 12.85 -2.70
C LEU A 75 -11.46 13.52 -3.31
N SER A 76 -11.29 14.72 -3.88
CA SER A 76 -12.40 15.46 -4.50
C SER A 76 -13.05 14.71 -5.67
N LYS A 77 -12.30 13.83 -6.36
CA LYS A 77 -12.76 13.00 -7.47
C LYS A 77 -13.21 11.58 -7.06
N LEU A 78 -12.94 11.14 -5.82
CA LEU A 78 -13.47 9.85 -5.35
C LEU A 78 -15.00 9.84 -5.29
N ASN A 79 -15.64 11.01 -5.27
CA ASN A 79 -17.09 11.16 -5.34
C ASN A 79 -17.65 10.99 -6.77
N ASP A 80 -16.78 11.01 -7.80
CA ASP A 80 -17.15 10.76 -9.21
C ASP A 80 -17.13 9.25 -9.55
N LEU A 81 -16.77 8.39 -8.60
CA LEU A 81 -16.78 6.94 -8.76
C LEU A 81 -18.21 6.39 -8.71
N VAL A 82 -18.51 5.45 -9.61
CA VAL A 82 -19.77 4.69 -9.57
C VAL A 82 -19.67 3.53 -8.58
N ASP A 83 -20.81 3.12 -7.99
CA ASP A 83 -20.87 2.01 -7.01
C ASP A 83 -20.28 0.69 -7.56
N GLU A 84 -20.41 0.45 -8.87
CA GLU A 84 -19.81 -0.69 -9.58
C GLU A 84 -18.32 -0.52 -9.94
N SER A 85 -17.56 0.26 -9.19
CA SER A 85 -16.10 0.39 -9.40
C SER A 85 -15.34 -0.91 -9.11
N THR A 86 -14.10 -0.99 -9.59
CA THR A 86 -13.12 -2.03 -9.23
C THR A 86 -11.89 -1.38 -8.59
N PRO A 87 -11.06 -2.12 -7.81
CA PRO A 87 -9.74 -1.65 -7.40
C PRO A 87 -8.96 -1.02 -8.57
N GLY A 88 -8.92 -1.67 -9.74
CA GLY A 88 -8.25 -1.15 -10.93
C GLY A 88 -8.83 0.18 -11.44
N ALA A 89 -10.15 0.39 -11.37
CA ALA A 89 -10.78 1.66 -11.73
C ALA A 89 -10.39 2.79 -10.76
N VAL A 90 -10.42 2.52 -9.45
CA VAL A 90 -10.02 3.50 -8.41
C VAL A 90 -8.55 3.87 -8.57
N LEU A 91 -7.65 2.88 -8.66
CA LEU A 91 -6.21 3.08 -8.86
C LEU A 91 -5.91 3.86 -10.16
N LYS A 92 -6.71 3.67 -11.23
CA LYS A 92 -6.58 4.45 -12.48
C LYS A 92 -6.99 5.91 -12.32
N LEU A 93 -8.02 6.22 -11.51
CA LEU A 93 -8.43 7.59 -11.18
C LEU A 93 -7.38 8.31 -10.32
N VAL A 94 -6.81 7.60 -9.35
CA VAL A 94 -5.65 8.08 -8.56
C VAL A 94 -4.50 8.43 -9.52
N ALA A 95 -4.13 7.48 -10.38
CA ALA A 95 -3.01 7.61 -11.31
C ALA A 95 -3.11 8.83 -12.23
N THR A 96 -4.22 8.97 -12.97
CA THR A 96 -4.40 10.09 -13.92
C THR A 96 -4.42 11.44 -13.20
N THR A 97 -4.92 11.46 -11.97
CA THR A 97 -4.98 12.67 -11.16
C THR A 97 -3.60 13.09 -10.66
N LEU A 98 -2.83 12.19 -10.04
CA LEU A 98 -1.48 12.51 -9.55
C LEU A 98 -0.54 12.95 -10.68
N ILE A 99 -0.67 12.38 -11.89
CA ILE A 99 0.05 12.83 -13.10
C ILE A 99 -0.28 14.29 -13.46
N SER A 100 -1.50 14.76 -13.16
CA SER A 100 -1.97 16.11 -13.52
C SER A 100 -1.84 17.17 -12.43
N THR A 101 -1.67 16.79 -11.15
CA THR A 101 -1.77 17.72 -10.00
C THR A 101 -0.51 17.82 -9.14
N VAL A 102 0.38 16.83 -9.19
CA VAL A 102 1.56 16.76 -8.32
C VAL A 102 2.81 17.24 -9.05
N GLY A 103 3.51 18.20 -8.43
CA GLY A 103 4.77 18.74 -8.93
C GLY A 103 5.97 17.80 -8.74
N GLY A 104 7.14 18.27 -9.18
CA GLY A 104 8.41 17.59 -8.97
C GLY A 104 8.48 16.18 -9.58
N ALA A 105 9.29 15.31 -8.96
CA ALA A 105 9.44 13.93 -9.40
C ALA A 105 8.31 13.01 -8.90
N ALA A 106 7.71 13.31 -7.75
CA ALA A 106 6.75 12.45 -7.08
C ALA A 106 5.50 12.15 -7.93
N GLY A 107 4.94 13.17 -8.60
CA GLY A 107 3.73 13.03 -9.42
C GLY A 107 3.87 12.03 -10.57
N PRO A 108 4.84 12.21 -11.48
CA PRO A 108 5.11 11.24 -12.54
C PRO A 108 5.49 9.85 -12.04
N LEU A 109 6.14 9.71 -10.88
CA LEU A 109 6.53 8.41 -10.31
C LEU A 109 5.32 7.67 -9.72
N TYR A 110 4.66 8.23 -8.69
CA TYR A 110 3.47 7.62 -8.08
C TYR A 110 2.34 7.46 -9.09
N GLY A 111 2.11 8.45 -9.95
CA GLY A 111 1.13 8.35 -11.03
C GLY A 111 1.39 7.20 -12.00
N THR A 112 2.67 6.85 -12.26
CA THR A 112 3.01 5.66 -13.05
C THR A 112 2.84 4.38 -12.24
N ALA A 113 3.18 4.40 -10.93
CA ALA A 113 2.99 3.28 -10.03
C ALA A 113 1.52 2.85 -9.97
N PHE A 114 0.62 3.79 -9.65
CA PHE A 114 -0.83 3.55 -9.61
C PHE A 114 -1.40 3.15 -10.98
N LEU A 115 -0.87 3.68 -12.10
CA LEU A 115 -1.33 3.28 -13.44
C LEU A 115 -0.95 1.83 -13.79
N LYS A 116 0.23 1.37 -13.35
CA LYS A 116 0.69 0.00 -13.56
C LYS A 116 0.00 -0.98 -12.61
N ALA A 117 -0.15 -0.62 -11.35
CA ALA A 117 -1.00 -1.32 -10.37
C ALA A 117 -2.42 -1.55 -10.92
N ALA A 118 -3.08 -0.49 -11.41
CA ALA A 118 -4.39 -0.56 -12.04
C ALA A 118 -4.44 -1.53 -13.25
N GLY A 119 -3.40 -1.52 -14.08
CA GLY A 119 -3.27 -2.42 -15.23
C GLY A 119 -3.06 -3.88 -14.84
N ALA A 120 -2.39 -4.17 -13.73
CA ALA A 120 -2.13 -5.52 -13.24
C ALA A 120 -3.37 -6.19 -12.65
N VAL A 121 -4.24 -5.44 -11.95
CA VAL A 121 -5.48 -5.98 -11.35
C VAL A 121 -6.71 -5.84 -12.25
N GLY A 122 -6.67 -4.94 -13.24
CA GLY A 122 -7.68 -4.81 -14.29
C GLY A 122 -9.11 -4.67 -13.78
N SER A 123 -9.96 -5.62 -14.14
CA SER A 123 -11.38 -5.68 -13.77
C SER A 123 -11.70 -6.69 -12.66
N ALA A 124 -10.71 -7.15 -11.88
CA ALA A 124 -10.98 -7.95 -10.69
C ALA A 124 -11.87 -7.16 -9.71
N ARG A 125 -12.86 -7.82 -9.08
CA ARG A 125 -13.74 -7.17 -8.09
C ARG A 125 -13.09 -7.05 -6.71
N CYS A 126 -12.33 -8.08 -6.31
CA CYS A 126 -11.53 -8.14 -5.09
C CYS A 126 -10.12 -8.64 -5.45
N LEU A 127 -9.13 -8.34 -4.62
CA LEU A 127 -7.75 -8.84 -4.75
C LEU A 127 -7.50 -9.97 -3.73
N ASP A 128 -6.90 -11.06 -4.19
CA ASP A 128 -6.28 -12.07 -3.34
C ASP A 128 -4.78 -11.76 -3.12
N ALA A 129 -4.07 -12.63 -2.41
CA ALA A 129 -2.63 -12.46 -2.15
C ALA A 129 -1.78 -12.39 -3.43
N ALA A 130 -2.13 -13.14 -4.48
CA ALA A 130 -1.38 -13.12 -5.74
C ALA A 130 -1.67 -11.84 -6.54
N ALA A 131 -2.93 -11.40 -6.58
CA ALA A 131 -3.33 -10.13 -7.19
C ALA A 131 -2.72 -8.92 -6.46
N LEU A 132 -2.59 -8.98 -5.13
CA LEU A 132 -1.88 -7.97 -4.33
C LEU A 132 -0.38 -7.94 -4.64
N VAL A 133 0.30 -9.10 -4.70
CA VAL A 133 1.72 -9.16 -5.11
C VAL A 133 1.92 -8.63 -6.53
N ALA A 134 1.01 -8.95 -7.46
CA ALA A 134 1.03 -8.40 -8.81
C ALA A 134 0.83 -6.87 -8.84
N LEU A 135 -0.09 -6.34 -8.03
CA LEU A 135 -0.32 -4.89 -7.85
C LEU A 135 0.97 -4.19 -7.38
N LEU A 136 1.57 -4.67 -6.29
CA LEU A 136 2.78 -4.08 -5.70
C LEU A 136 3.98 -4.18 -6.65
N THR A 137 4.16 -5.33 -7.31
CA THR A 137 5.24 -5.55 -8.29
C THR A 137 5.09 -4.58 -9.47
N ALA A 138 3.89 -4.47 -10.05
CA ALA A 138 3.64 -3.56 -11.15
C ALA A 138 3.81 -2.08 -10.76
N ALA A 139 3.47 -1.71 -9.52
CA ALA A 139 3.72 -0.37 -8.99
C ALA A 139 5.23 -0.06 -8.94
N ARG A 140 6.03 -0.94 -8.32
CA ARG A 140 7.50 -0.85 -8.24
C ARG A 140 8.11 -0.78 -9.64
N ASP A 141 7.74 -1.69 -10.53
CA ASP A 141 8.25 -1.75 -11.92
C ASP A 141 7.87 -0.49 -12.71
N GLY A 142 6.70 0.11 -12.45
CA GLY A 142 6.29 1.40 -13.01
C GLY A 142 7.19 2.56 -12.59
N ILE A 143 7.65 2.56 -11.34
CA ILE A 143 8.59 3.55 -10.80
C ILE A 143 9.97 3.33 -11.41
N VAL A 144 10.50 2.10 -11.44
CA VAL A 144 11.80 1.77 -12.07
C VAL A 144 11.78 2.16 -13.56
N LEU A 145 10.71 1.84 -14.29
CA LEU A 145 10.53 2.19 -15.70
C LEU A 145 10.63 3.70 -15.94
N ARG A 146 10.07 4.52 -15.03
CA ARG A 146 10.02 5.99 -15.13
C ARG A 146 11.31 6.66 -14.62
N GLY A 147 11.77 6.30 -13.43
CA GLY A 147 12.85 6.97 -12.71
C GLY A 147 14.26 6.40 -12.94
N LYS A 148 14.36 5.17 -13.48
CA LYS A 148 15.64 4.45 -13.68
C LYS A 148 16.48 4.36 -12.40
N ALA A 149 15.82 4.10 -11.28
CA ALA A 149 16.43 3.90 -9.97
C ALA A 149 16.52 2.41 -9.64
N GLU A 150 17.59 2.02 -8.95
CA GLU A 150 17.91 0.69 -8.46
C GLU A 150 17.90 0.68 -6.92
N GLU A 151 17.98 -0.50 -6.30
CA GLU A 151 18.18 -0.61 -4.84
C GLU A 151 19.56 -0.04 -4.45
N GLY A 152 19.60 0.73 -3.37
CA GLY A 152 20.80 1.45 -2.91
C GLY A 152 21.00 2.83 -3.54
N ASP A 153 20.06 3.32 -4.37
CA ASP A 153 20.13 4.67 -4.97
C ASP A 153 19.66 5.81 -4.05
N LYS A 154 19.10 5.48 -2.88
CA LYS A 154 18.42 6.39 -1.93
C LYS A 154 17.18 7.04 -2.55
N THR A 155 16.18 6.22 -2.84
CA THR A 155 14.90 6.63 -3.43
C THR A 155 13.74 5.80 -2.89
N MET A 156 12.51 6.12 -3.30
CA MET A 156 11.33 5.30 -3.03
C MET A 156 11.46 3.81 -3.42
N ILE A 157 12.34 3.44 -4.35
CA ILE A 157 12.60 2.02 -4.68
C ILE A 157 13.12 1.23 -3.48
N ASP A 158 13.86 1.88 -2.58
CA ASP A 158 14.39 1.27 -1.35
C ASP A 158 13.28 0.94 -0.33
N ALA A 159 12.07 1.50 -0.47
CA ALA A 159 10.87 1.05 0.24
C ALA A 159 10.01 0.08 -0.59
N TRP A 160 9.84 0.34 -1.89
CA TRP A 160 9.00 -0.49 -2.77
C TRP A 160 9.53 -1.91 -2.99
N THR A 161 10.84 -2.10 -3.20
CA THR A 161 11.36 -3.46 -3.48
C THR A 161 11.35 -4.36 -2.25
N PRO A 162 11.75 -3.93 -1.03
CA PRO A 162 11.54 -4.73 0.18
C PRO A 162 10.07 -5.10 0.41
N ALA A 163 9.14 -4.18 0.16
CA ALA A 163 7.70 -4.45 0.26
C ALA A 163 7.24 -5.56 -0.72
N VAL A 164 7.65 -5.47 -1.99
CA VAL A 164 7.35 -6.48 -3.02
C VAL A 164 7.97 -7.84 -2.67
N ASN A 165 9.24 -7.86 -2.26
CA ASN A 165 9.95 -9.09 -1.92
C ASN A 165 9.34 -9.80 -0.70
N ALA A 166 8.98 -9.05 0.34
CA ALA A 166 8.34 -9.58 1.54
C ALA A 166 6.91 -10.06 1.25
N ALA A 167 6.13 -9.32 0.46
CA ALA A 167 4.79 -9.73 0.03
C ALA A 167 4.83 -11.04 -0.78
N ALA A 168 5.75 -11.16 -1.73
CA ALA A 168 5.92 -12.36 -2.54
C ALA A 168 6.34 -13.58 -1.69
N ALA A 169 7.23 -13.38 -0.71
CA ALA A 169 7.64 -14.44 0.22
C ALA A 169 6.47 -14.93 1.10
N ALA A 170 5.68 -14.01 1.66
CA ALA A 170 4.51 -14.34 2.46
C ALA A 170 3.41 -15.04 1.63
N GLN A 171 3.14 -14.56 0.41
CA GLN A 171 2.22 -15.19 -0.53
C GLN A 171 2.65 -16.61 -0.89
N ALA A 172 3.95 -16.84 -1.12
CA ALA A 172 4.52 -18.16 -1.39
C ALA A 172 4.49 -19.10 -0.17
N ALA A 173 4.50 -18.56 1.05
CA ALA A 173 4.31 -19.29 2.29
C ALA A 173 2.83 -19.64 2.59
N GLY A 174 1.88 -19.08 1.82
CA GLY A 174 0.44 -19.31 1.99
C GLY A 174 -0.27 -18.36 2.97
N SER A 175 0.38 -17.25 3.33
CA SER A 175 -0.22 -16.21 4.18
C SER A 175 -1.51 -15.62 3.60
N ALA A 176 -2.40 -15.18 4.49
CA ALA A 176 -3.63 -14.49 4.12
C ALA A 176 -3.34 -13.13 3.47
N VAL A 177 -4.25 -12.64 2.62
CA VAL A 177 -4.03 -11.40 1.84
C VAL A 177 -3.78 -10.17 2.72
N ASP A 178 -4.38 -10.12 3.91
CA ASP A 178 -4.23 -9.03 4.87
C ASP A 178 -2.90 -9.10 5.65
N GLU A 179 -2.41 -10.32 5.91
CA GLU A 179 -1.08 -10.59 6.48
C GLU A 179 0.02 -10.25 5.47
N VAL A 180 -0.13 -10.68 4.20
CA VAL A 180 0.76 -10.31 3.09
C VAL A 180 0.86 -8.79 2.94
N LEU A 181 -0.27 -8.07 3.07
CA LEU A 181 -0.32 -6.61 3.02
C LEU A 181 0.39 -5.95 4.22
N LEU A 182 0.21 -6.49 5.43
CA LEU A 182 0.86 -6.00 6.64
C LEU A 182 2.39 -6.19 6.57
N ILE A 183 2.84 -7.38 6.17
CA ILE A 183 4.25 -7.71 5.94
C ILE A 183 4.87 -6.78 4.88
N ALA A 184 4.14 -6.46 3.81
CA ALA A 184 4.58 -5.49 2.80
C ALA A 184 4.78 -4.08 3.39
N ALA A 185 3.88 -3.62 4.24
CA ALA A 185 3.96 -2.32 4.90
C ALA A 185 5.09 -2.24 5.94
N ASP A 186 5.33 -3.31 6.69
CA ASP A 186 6.43 -3.42 7.66
C ASP A 186 7.79 -3.41 6.95
N ALA A 187 7.92 -4.14 5.83
CA ALA A 187 9.09 -4.13 4.98
C ALA A 187 9.31 -2.76 4.29
N ALA A 188 8.24 -2.08 3.86
CA ALA A 188 8.32 -0.72 3.31
C ALA A 188 8.86 0.28 4.34
N ALA A 189 8.39 0.21 5.60
CA ALA A 189 8.87 1.07 6.68
C ALA A 189 10.35 0.81 7.02
N SER A 190 10.74 -0.47 7.04
CA SER A 190 12.13 -0.89 7.26
C SER A 190 13.05 -0.41 6.12
N GLY A 191 12.62 -0.56 4.87
CA GLY A 191 13.31 -0.07 3.68
C GLY A 191 13.43 1.45 3.63
N ALA A 192 12.38 2.17 4.01
CA ALA A 192 12.42 3.62 4.15
C ALA A 192 13.48 4.08 5.16
N GLN A 193 13.55 3.46 6.35
CA GLN A 193 14.60 3.76 7.32
C GLN A 193 16.00 3.38 6.81
N ALA A 194 16.13 2.26 6.09
CA ALA A 194 17.40 1.82 5.50
C ALA A 194 17.99 2.79 4.46
N THR A 195 17.22 3.80 4.00
CA THR A 195 17.77 4.88 3.17
C THR A 195 18.71 5.83 3.91
N GLU A 196 18.61 5.96 5.24
CA GLU A 196 19.38 6.92 6.05
C GLU A 196 20.90 6.87 5.80
N PRO A 197 21.59 5.71 5.90
CA PRO A 197 23.04 5.62 5.66
C PRO A 197 23.47 5.74 4.18
N LEU A 198 22.55 5.79 3.22
CA LEU A 198 22.89 5.76 1.79
C LEU A 198 23.35 7.12 1.25
N ILE A 199 24.31 7.08 0.33
CA ILE A 199 24.64 8.17 -0.59
C ILE A 199 23.62 8.17 -1.73
N ALA A 200 22.98 9.31 -1.99
CA ALA A 200 22.01 9.43 -3.06
C ALA A 200 22.65 9.39 -4.46
N ARG A 201 22.02 8.67 -5.37
CA ARG A 201 22.47 8.51 -6.78
C ARG A 201 21.44 9.00 -7.80
N LYS A 202 20.23 9.33 -7.36
CA LYS A 202 19.13 9.89 -8.17
C LYS A 202 18.50 11.09 -7.46
N GLY A 203 17.59 11.78 -8.16
CA GLY A 203 16.86 12.94 -7.62
C GLY A 203 17.78 14.11 -7.23
N ARG A 204 17.22 15.09 -6.48
CA ARG A 204 17.98 16.25 -6.00
C ARG A 204 19.04 15.88 -4.97
N ALA A 205 18.76 14.88 -4.13
CA ALA A 205 19.68 14.40 -3.10
C ALA A 205 21.04 13.98 -3.67
N SER A 206 21.10 13.48 -4.92
CA SER A 206 22.35 13.12 -5.58
C SER A 206 23.35 14.28 -5.72
N TYR A 207 22.88 15.54 -5.69
CA TYR A 207 23.74 16.73 -5.78
C TYR A 207 24.53 17.01 -4.49
N LEU A 208 24.24 16.30 -3.39
CA LEU A 208 24.87 16.48 -2.08
C LEU A 208 25.98 15.46 -1.78
N GLY A 209 26.04 14.36 -2.53
CA GLY A 209 27.00 13.28 -2.31
C GLY A 209 26.93 12.72 -0.88
N GLU A 210 28.07 12.64 -0.20
CA GLU A 210 28.17 12.17 1.19
C GLU A 210 27.32 12.98 2.18
N ARG A 211 26.98 14.25 1.87
CA ARG A 211 26.09 15.06 2.73
C ARG A 211 24.63 14.58 2.76
N ALA A 212 24.26 13.59 1.93
CA ALA A 212 22.96 12.92 2.02
C ALA A 212 22.93 11.78 3.06
N ILE A 213 24.09 11.36 3.59
CA ILE A 213 24.18 10.32 4.63
C ILE A 213 23.62 10.87 5.94
N GLY A 214 22.83 10.06 6.66
CA GLY A 214 22.18 10.41 7.92
C GLY A 214 20.76 10.99 7.79
N HIS A 215 20.33 11.30 6.57
CA HIS A 215 18.99 11.82 6.28
C HIS A 215 18.16 10.76 5.53
N ARG A 216 16.88 10.60 5.88
CA ARG A 216 15.96 9.63 5.25
C ARG A 216 15.41 10.15 3.93
N ASP A 217 15.24 9.29 2.93
CA ASP A 217 14.59 9.67 1.66
C ASP A 217 13.11 10.00 1.88
N PRO A 218 12.64 11.21 1.51
CA PRO A 218 11.22 11.58 1.63
C PRO A 218 10.31 10.75 0.71
N GLY A 219 10.81 10.25 -0.43
CA GLY A 219 10.06 9.38 -1.34
C GLY A 219 9.79 7.99 -0.75
N ALA A 220 10.80 7.39 -0.14
CA ALA A 220 10.70 6.13 0.59
C ALA A 220 9.83 6.27 1.85
N GLN A 221 9.97 7.38 2.59
CA GLN A 221 9.09 7.66 3.73
C GLN A 221 7.63 7.83 3.30
N SER A 222 7.31 8.55 2.22
CA SER A 222 5.90 8.60 1.77
C SER A 222 5.41 7.27 1.21
N THR A 223 6.29 6.41 0.69
CA THR A 223 5.93 5.04 0.27
C THR A 223 5.54 4.16 1.46
N SER A 224 6.30 4.21 2.56
CA SER A 224 5.96 3.42 3.76
C SER A 224 4.66 3.90 4.42
N LEU A 225 4.42 5.21 4.45
CA LEU A 225 3.15 5.79 4.90
C LEU A 225 1.97 5.33 4.04
N LEU A 226 2.12 5.32 2.70
CA LEU A 226 1.08 4.87 1.79
C LEU A 226 0.77 3.38 1.94
N LEU A 227 1.77 2.52 2.15
CA LEU A 227 1.55 1.07 2.32
C LEU A 227 1.02 0.74 3.72
N ARG A 228 1.41 1.47 4.77
CA ARG A 228 0.76 1.40 6.09
C ARG A 228 -0.71 1.80 6.00
N ALA A 229 -1.01 2.92 5.36
CA ALA A 229 -2.38 3.38 5.13
C ALA A 229 -3.24 2.40 4.31
N ALA A 230 -2.64 1.42 3.62
CA ALA A 230 -3.33 0.31 2.97
C ALA A 230 -3.62 -0.85 3.94
N ALA A 231 -2.63 -1.22 4.75
CA ALA A 231 -2.72 -2.31 5.73
C ALA A 231 -3.64 -2.01 6.92
N ASP A 232 -3.79 -0.73 7.28
CA ASP A 232 -4.63 -0.26 8.39
C ASP A 232 -6.14 -0.22 8.02
N VAL A 233 -6.50 -0.29 6.75
CA VAL A 233 -7.92 -0.21 6.32
C VAL A 233 -8.69 -1.41 6.87
N GLY A 234 -9.73 -1.15 7.65
CA GLY A 234 -10.54 -2.20 8.28
C GLY A 234 -9.91 -2.82 9.54
N ARG A 235 -8.74 -2.36 9.97
CA ARG A 235 -8.16 -2.68 11.29
C ARG A 235 -8.45 -1.53 12.25
N ALA A 236 -9.31 -1.76 13.23
CA ALA A 236 -9.73 -0.79 14.26
C ALA A 236 -9.72 -1.44 15.65
#